data_AF-A0A0C3AA32-F1
#
_entry.id   AF-A0A0C3AA32-F1
#
_cell.length_a   1.000
_cell.length_b   1.000
_cell.length_c   1.000
_cell.angle_alpha   90.00
_cell.angle_beta   90.00
_cell.angle_gamma   90.00
#
_symmetry.space_group_name_H-M   'P 1'
#
loop_
_entity.id
_entity.type
_entity.pdbx_description
1 polymer ?
#
loop_
_entity_poly.entity_id
_entity_poly.type
_entity_poly.pdbx_seq_one_letter_code
_entity_poly.pdbx_strand_id
1 'polypeptide(L)'
;MTSLIRIASRTASTTRRTLLSSHITTYRRLFADGSDNKPSASRGEPAAAVPNTPSPFQLTPESLKQQKEVEAAARVPSNNRGYTTKTLLTEFGRGCDTKLPDVENMSWEELFRMNNQKLQKVGMEPTERRYLLWCLEKFRQGEDPKVYAREPPPKKKHRGWGPPAPKKKPDQAAKGV
;
A
#
# COMPACT_ATOMS: atom_id res chain seq x y z
N MET A 1 38.44 -64.04 -8.71
CA MET A 1 38.39 -62.63 -9.15
C MET A 1 38.61 -61.77 -7.90
N THR A 2 39.85 -61.52 -7.43
CA THR A 2 40.69 -60.32 -7.75
C THR A 2 39.86 -59.03 -7.81
N SER A 3 40.05 -57.93 -7.08
CA SER A 3 41.11 -57.34 -6.23
C SER A 3 40.42 -56.25 -5.37
N LEU A 4 40.71 -56.03 -4.08
CA LEU A 4 41.78 -55.21 -3.47
C LEU A 4 41.86 -53.73 -3.92
N ILE A 5 42.17 -52.86 -2.93
CA ILE A 5 42.63 -51.44 -2.96
C ILE A 5 41.48 -50.43 -2.71
N ARG A 6 41.24 -49.86 -1.51
CA ARG A 6 42.04 -49.02 -0.56
C ARG A 6 42.55 -47.72 -1.19
N ILE A 7 42.62 -46.65 -0.39
CA ILE A 7 43.22 -45.31 -0.57
C ILE A 7 42.11 -44.25 -0.35
N ALA A 8 41.90 -43.80 0.88
CA ALA A 8 42.72 -42.88 1.68
C ALA A 8 42.57 -41.41 1.28
N SER A 9 42.16 -40.64 2.29
CA SER A 9 42.69 -39.33 2.68
C SER A 9 42.68 -38.17 1.68
N ARG A 10 42.00 -37.08 2.06
CA ARG A 10 42.50 -35.70 2.05
C ARG A 10 41.60 -34.86 2.97
N THR A 11 42.01 -34.64 4.22
CA THR A 11 42.80 -33.49 4.70
C THR A 11 42.16 -32.14 4.44
N ALA A 12 41.72 -31.53 5.55
CA ALA A 12 41.61 -30.12 5.89
C ALA A 12 41.92 -29.06 4.81
N SER A 13 41.04 -28.06 4.73
CA SER A 13 41.42 -26.68 4.41
C SER A 13 40.29 -25.78 4.93
N THR A 14 40.45 -25.22 6.13
CA THR A 14 40.97 -23.85 6.32
C THR A 14 39.97 -22.79 5.88
N THR A 15 39.27 -22.28 6.89
CA THR A 15 38.97 -20.87 7.13
C THR A 15 39.44 -19.92 6.02
N ARG A 16 38.50 -19.45 5.21
CA ARG A 16 38.64 -18.20 4.46
C ARG A 16 37.44 -17.33 4.82
N ARG A 17 37.70 -16.32 5.66
CA ARG A 17 37.81 -14.92 5.23
C ARG A 17 36.42 -14.28 5.30
N THR A 18 35.98 -13.85 6.49
CA THR A 18 36.02 -12.44 6.91
C THR A 18 35.97 -11.44 5.75
N LEU A 19 35.07 -10.45 5.92
CA LEU A 19 35.03 -9.13 5.25
C LEU A 19 34.21 -9.01 3.95
N LEU A 20 32.93 -8.69 4.12
CA LEU A 20 32.22 -7.63 3.40
C LEU A 20 31.27 -7.00 4.43
N SER A 21 31.70 -6.13 5.36
CA SER A 21 32.22 -4.77 5.18
C SER A 21 31.70 -4.03 3.95
N SER A 22 30.80 -3.08 4.23
CA SER A 22 30.73 -1.74 3.63
C SER A 22 30.34 -1.60 2.16
N HIS A 23 29.04 -1.70 1.89
CA HIS A 23 28.33 -0.82 0.95
C HIS A 23 26.93 -0.62 1.58
N ILE A 24 26.62 0.51 2.21
CA ILE A 24 26.32 1.80 1.57
C ILE A 24 26.85 2.93 2.47
N THR A 25 28.06 3.41 2.17
CA THR A 25 28.55 4.72 2.60
C THR A 25 28.66 5.57 1.35
N THR A 26 27.52 5.97 0.78
CA THR A 26 27.47 6.78 -0.45
C THR A 26 26.26 7.73 -0.48
N TYR A 27 25.93 8.33 0.67
CA TYR A 27 25.07 9.53 0.73
C TYR A 27 25.73 10.68 1.51
N ARG A 28 27.06 10.83 1.38
CA ARG A 28 27.82 11.95 1.98
C ARG A 28 28.65 12.72 0.95
N ARG A 29 28.31 12.64 -0.34
CA ARG A 29 29.13 13.23 -1.42
C ARG A 29 28.34 13.78 -2.61
N LEU A 30 27.10 14.23 -2.38
CA LEU A 30 26.32 15.03 -3.34
C LEU A 30 26.08 16.48 -2.89
N PHE A 31 26.61 16.89 -1.73
CA PHE A 31 26.45 18.25 -1.20
C PHE A 31 27.78 18.94 -0.85
N ALA A 32 28.89 18.43 -1.34
CA ALA A 32 30.22 19.01 -1.12
C ALA A 32 30.95 19.10 -2.46
N ASP A 33 30.54 20.08 -3.27
CA ASP A 33 31.47 21.00 -3.96
C ASP A 33 30.69 21.90 -4.94
N GLY A 34 30.86 23.22 -4.77
CA GLY A 34 30.61 24.22 -5.83
C GLY A 34 29.34 25.03 -5.68
N SER A 35 29.36 26.14 -4.95
CA SER A 35 29.77 27.42 -5.53
C SER A 35 29.43 28.56 -4.57
N ASP A 36 30.40 29.44 -4.38
CA ASP A 36 30.35 30.68 -3.62
C ASP A 36 29.14 31.55 -3.99
N ASN A 37 28.09 31.53 -3.16
CA ASN A 37 27.11 32.60 -3.15
C ASN A 37 27.18 33.30 -1.79
N LYS A 38 28.14 34.21 -1.71
CA LYS A 38 28.24 35.23 -0.66
C LYS A 38 26.92 36.01 -0.64
N PRO A 39 26.09 35.97 0.42
CA PRO A 39 24.97 36.88 0.50
C PRO A 39 25.56 38.29 0.68
N SER A 40 25.56 39.06 -0.39
CA SER A 40 25.78 40.50 -0.30
C SER A 40 24.70 41.05 0.63
N ALA A 41 25.14 41.60 1.77
CA ALA A 41 24.31 42.36 2.67
C ALA A 41 23.67 43.54 1.89
N SER A 42 22.49 43.32 1.34
CA SER A 42 21.61 44.41 0.94
C SER A 42 21.06 45.01 2.23
N ARG A 43 21.46 46.25 2.46
CA ARG A 43 20.91 47.20 3.43
C ARG A 43 19.41 47.02 3.60
N GLY A 44 18.99 47.11 4.86
CA GLY A 44 17.60 46.96 5.28
C GLY A 44 16.64 47.76 4.42
N GLU A 45 15.72 47.03 3.79
CA GLU A 45 14.38 47.56 3.60
C GLU A 45 13.73 47.62 4.99
N PRO A 46 13.10 48.74 5.36
CA PRO A 46 12.33 48.80 6.59
C PRO A 46 11.26 47.73 6.52
N ALA A 47 11.06 47.03 7.64
CA ALA A 47 10.01 46.05 7.85
C ALA A 47 8.63 46.65 7.52
N ALA A 48 8.28 46.67 6.23
CA ALA A 48 6.92 46.82 5.79
C ALA A 48 6.20 45.59 6.33
N ALA A 49 5.40 45.82 7.38
CA ALA A 49 4.55 44.83 8.01
C ALA A 49 3.93 43.95 6.93
N VAL A 50 4.34 42.67 6.86
CA VAL A 50 3.71 41.69 5.98
C VAL A 50 2.24 41.66 6.41
N PRO A 51 1.30 42.22 5.62
CA PRO A 51 -0.07 42.25 6.05
C PRO A 51 -0.60 40.82 5.92
N ASN A 52 -0.87 40.20 7.06
CA ASN A 52 -1.66 38.98 7.22
C ASN A 52 -1.07 37.69 6.61
N THR A 53 0.08 37.24 7.09
CA THR A 53 0.31 35.78 7.14
C THR A 53 -0.41 35.27 8.38
N PRO A 54 -1.59 34.62 8.29
CA PRO A 54 -2.29 34.14 9.46
C PRO A 54 -1.39 33.17 10.22
N SER A 55 -1.26 33.38 11.53
CA SER A 55 -0.53 32.47 12.41
C SER A 55 -1.03 31.03 12.18
N PRO A 56 -0.15 30.02 12.13
CA PRO A 56 -0.56 28.61 11.90
C PRO A 56 -1.56 28.11 12.96
N PHE A 57 -1.68 28.80 14.09
CA PHE A 57 -2.65 28.49 15.16
C PHE A 57 -3.98 29.25 15.05
N GLN A 58 -4.13 30.16 14.09
CA GLN A 58 -5.33 30.97 13.86
C GLN A 58 -6.04 30.57 12.55
N LEU A 59 -6.04 29.28 12.22
CA LEU A 59 -6.85 28.78 11.11
C LEU A 59 -8.32 28.95 11.48
N THR A 60 -9.01 29.84 10.76
CA THR A 60 -10.45 29.99 10.87
C THR A 60 -11.13 28.68 10.44
N PRO A 61 -12.33 28.35 10.97
CA PRO A 61 -13.05 27.14 10.59
C PRO A 61 -13.30 27.05 9.07
N GLU A 62 -13.43 28.19 8.40
CA GLU A 62 -13.57 28.28 6.94
C GLU A 62 -12.27 27.91 6.21
N SER A 63 -11.11 28.38 6.69
CA SER A 63 -9.82 28.00 6.12
C SER A 63 -9.57 26.49 6.25
N LEU A 64 -9.96 25.88 7.38
CA LEU A 64 -9.86 24.43 7.56
C LEU A 64 -10.75 23.64 6.60
N LYS A 65 -11.96 24.12 6.30
CA LYS A 65 -12.84 23.50 5.30
C LYS A 65 -12.20 23.57 3.92
N GLN A 66 -11.70 24.74 3.54
CA GLN A 66 -11.03 24.95 2.25
C GLN A 66 -9.79 24.06 2.11
N GLN A 67 -8.95 23.97 3.15
CA GLN A 67 -7.80 23.07 3.16
C GLN A 67 -8.21 21.62 2.95
N LYS A 68 -9.25 21.14 3.66
CA LYS A 68 -9.77 19.77 3.49
C LYS A 68 -10.31 19.52 2.09
N GLU A 69 -10.97 20.50 1.47
CA GLU A 69 -11.47 20.37 0.10
C GLU A 69 -10.33 20.30 -0.92
N VAL A 70 -9.29 21.14 -0.75
CA VAL A 70 -8.09 21.14 -1.58
C VAL A 70 -7.33 19.82 -1.42
N GLU A 71 -7.13 19.35 -0.19
CA GLU A 71 -6.51 18.05 0.08
C GLU A 71 -7.34 16.88 -0.50
N ALA A 72 -8.67 16.94 -0.38
CA ALA A 72 -9.54 15.92 -0.95
C ALA A 72 -9.50 15.92 -2.48
N ALA A 73 -9.36 17.08 -3.12
CA ALA A 73 -9.18 17.19 -4.56
C ALA A 73 -7.80 16.67 -4.99
N ALA A 74 -6.73 17.04 -4.28
CA ALA A 74 -5.37 16.56 -4.53
C ALA A 74 -5.23 15.04 -4.36
N ARG A 75 -6.12 14.42 -3.56
CA ARG A 75 -6.15 12.99 -3.32
C ARG A 75 -6.68 12.17 -4.51
N VAL A 76 -7.24 12.80 -5.54
CA VAL A 76 -7.65 12.11 -6.77
C VAL A 76 -6.47 12.10 -7.76
N PRO A 77 -5.91 10.93 -8.12
CA PRO A 77 -4.83 10.86 -9.09
C PRO A 77 -5.33 11.15 -10.50
N SER A 78 -4.52 11.86 -11.30
CA SER A 78 -4.77 12.00 -12.73
C SER A 78 -4.65 10.64 -13.42
N ASN A 79 -5.61 10.31 -14.27
CA ASN A 79 -5.68 9.01 -14.93
C ASN A 79 -4.82 8.94 -16.19
N ASN A 80 -3.51 9.15 -16.04
CA ASN A 80 -2.58 9.11 -17.17
C ASN A 80 -2.20 7.67 -17.58
N ARG A 81 -2.70 6.66 -16.85
CA ARG A 81 -2.33 5.24 -16.99
C ARG A 81 -3.34 4.42 -17.81
N GLY A 82 -4.41 5.06 -18.29
CA GLY A 82 -5.39 4.44 -19.18
C GLY A 82 -6.35 3.45 -18.50
N TYR A 83 -6.51 3.49 -17.17
CA TYR A 83 -7.43 2.61 -16.46
C TYR A 83 -8.83 3.22 -16.40
N THR A 84 -9.85 2.53 -16.89
CA THR A 84 -11.25 2.87 -16.58
C THR A 84 -11.61 2.37 -15.18
N THR A 85 -12.60 2.96 -14.50
CA THR A 85 -13.10 2.54 -13.18
C THR A 85 -13.35 1.03 -13.09
N LYS A 86 -14.07 0.46 -14.06
CA LYS A 86 -14.33 -0.99 -14.16
C LYS A 86 -13.03 -1.79 -14.24
N THR A 87 -12.17 -1.44 -15.20
CA THR A 87 -10.92 -2.18 -15.44
C THR A 87 -10.02 -2.16 -14.22
N LEU A 88 -9.96 -1.04 -13.50
CA LEU A 88 -9.18 -0.92 -12.28
C LEU A 88 -9.70 -1.84 -11.17
N LEU A 89 -11.01 -1.89 -10.98
CA LEU A 89 -11.65 -2.73 -9.96
C LEU A 89 -11.52 -4.22 -10.28
N THR A 90 -11.59 -4.60 -11.56
CA THR A 90 -11.31 -5.96 -12.01
C THR A 90 -9.87 -6.36 -11.68
N GLU A 91 -8.89 -5.46 -11.94
CA GLU A 91 -7.48 -5.71 -11.63
C GLU A 91 -7.20 -5.84 -10.12
N PHE A 92 -7.96 -5.16 -9.26
CA PHE A 92 -7.84 -5.34 -7.80
C PHE A 92 -8.26 -6.75 -7.33
N GLY A 93 -9.13 -7.43 -8.09
CA GLY A 93 -9.63 -8.77 -7.75
C GLY A 93 -10.54 -8.79 -6.52
N ARG A 94 -10.63 -9.95 -5.86
CA ARG A 94 -11.50 -10.21 -4.68
C ARG A 94 -12.99 -9.89 -4.90
N GLY A 95 -13.44 -9.82 -6.15
CA GLY A 95 -14.81 -9.45 -6.50
C GLY A 95 -15.15 -8.00 -6.17
N CYS A 96 -14.17 -7.08 -6.11
CA CYS A 96 -14.42 -5.66 -5.84
C CYS A 96 -15.35 -5.00 -6.87
N ASP A 97 -15.38 -5.52 -8.10
CA ASP A 97 -16.28 -5.15 -9.20
C ASP A 97 -17.74 -5.53 -8.94
N THR A 98 -17.99 -6.67 -8.30
CA THR A 98 -19.35 -7.18 -8.08
C THR A 98 -20.02 -6.55 -6.85
N LYS A 99 -19.22 -6.08 -5.89
CA LYS A 99 -19.69 -5.62 -4.58
C LYS A 99 -20.15 -4.17 -4.55
N LEU A 100 -19.70 -3.37 -5.51
CA LEU A 100 -20.11 -1.99 -5.65
C LEU A 100 -21.35 -1.94 -6.57
N PRO A 101 -22.48 -1.36 -6.14
CA PRO A 101 -23.57 -1.07 -7.05
C PRO A 101 -23.09 -0.03 -8.06
N ASP A 102 -23.50 -0.18 -9.31
CA ASP A 102 -23.30 0.83 -10.37
C ASP A 102 -21.84 1.14 -10.73
N VAL A 103 -20.95 0.14 -10.72
CA VAL A 103 -19.55 0.29 -11.15
C VAL A 103 -19.40 0.92 -12.55
N GLU A 104 -20.40 0.73 -13.40
CA GLU A 104 -20.40 1.23 -14.76
C GLU A 104 -20.56 2.73 -14.87
N ASN A 105 -21.35 3.32 -13.98
CA ASN A 105 -21.70 4.73 -14.01
C ASN A 105 -20.84 5.56 -13.04
N MET A 106 -19.99 4.91 -12.25
CA MET A 106 -19.19 5.56 -11.22
C MET A 106 -18.04 6.37 -11.83
N SER A 107 -18.04 7.67 -11.50
CA SER A 107 -16.98 8.57 -11.92
C SER A 107 -15.65 8.21 -11.25
N TRP A 108 -14.55 8.44 -11.96
CA TRP A 108 -13.20 8.21 -11.46
C TRP A 108 -12.96 8.96 -10.14
N GLU A 109 -13.39 10.22 -10.09
CA GLU A 109 -13.25 11.06 -8.89
C GLU A 109 -14.06 10.53 -7.71
N GLU A 110 -15.27 10.03 -7.95
CA GLU A 110 -16.12 9.45 -6.91
C GLU A 110 -15.49 8.19 -6.31
N LEU A 111 -14.89 7.33 -7.14
CA LEU A 111 -14.18 6.14 -6.66
C LEU A 111 -13.06 6.52 -5.68
N PHE A 112 -12.23 7.52 -6.00
CA PHE A 112 -11.14 7.96 -5.12
C PHE A 112 -11.62 8.78 -3.92
N ARG A 113 -12.82 9.39 -3.98
CA ARG A 113 -13.46 10.09 -2.85
C ARG A 113 -14.26 9.17 -1.93
N MET A 114 -14.26 7.86 -2.19
CA MET A 114 -14.91 6.88 -1.32
C MET A 114 -14.25 6.83 0.06
N ASN A 115 -15.10 6.81 1.09
CA ASN A 115 -14.70 6.66 2.48
C ASN A 115 -15.27 5.38 3.08
N ASN A 116 -14.71 4.92 4.19
CA ASN A 116 -15.16 3.70 4.88
C ASN A 116 -16.68 3.71 5.17
N GLN A 117 -17.21 4.86 5.59
CA GLN A 117 -18.64 5.03 5.89
C GLN A 117 -19.53 4.85 4.65
N LYS A 118 -19.11 5.35 3.48
CA LYS A 118 -19.88 5.19 2.23
C LYS A 118 -19.91 3.71 1.82
N LEU A 119 -18.75 3.06 1.86
CA LEU A 119 -18.62 1.63 1.56
C LEU A 119 -19.36 0.74 2.58
N GLN A 120 -19.50 1.19 3.83
CA GLN A 120 -20.31 0.49 4.83
C GLN A 120 -21.80 0.57 4.50
N LYS A 121 -22.30 1.72 4.04
CA LYS A 121 -23.70 1.89 3.60
C LYS A 121 -24.04 1.01 2.40
N VAL A 122 -23.05 0.74 1.54
CA VAL A 122 -23.15 -0.19 0.41
C VAL A 122 -23.22 -1.66 0.87
N GLY A 123 -22.91 -1.97 2.14
CA GLY A 123 -22.98 -3.33 2.68
C GLY A 123 -21.71 -4.16 2.45
N MET A 124 -20.58 -3.55 2.10
CA MET A 124 -19.30 -4.25 1.99
C MET A 124 -18.80 -4.70 3.37
N GLU A 125 -18.17 -5.87 3.47
CA GLU A 125 -17.58 -6.36 4.71
C GLU A 125 -16.37 -5.50 5.14
N PRO A 126 -16.07 -5.34 6.45
CA PRO A 126 -14.96 -4.50 6.91
C PRO A 126 -13.59 -4.87 6.30
N THR A 127 -13.37 -6.15 5.99
CA THR A 127 -12.14 -6.64 5.35
C THR A 127 -12.05 -6.22 3.88
N GLU A 128 -13.16 -6.26 3.16
CA GLU A 128 -13.24 -5.83 1.76
C GLU A 128 -13.03 -4.32 1.66
N ARG A 129 -13.66 -3.53 2.56
CA ARG A 129 -13.48 -2.07 2.62
C ARG A 129 -12.03 -1.67 2.85
N ARG A 130 -11.36 -2.31 3.81
CA ARG A 130 -9.93 -2.07 4.08
C ARG A 130 -9.05 -2.41 2.88
N TYR A 131 -9.35 -3.53 2.20
CA TYR A 131 -8.61 -3.95 1.02
C TYR A 131 -8.76 -2.96 -0.13
N LEU A 132 -9.99 -2.54 -0.45
CA LEU A 132 -10.26 -1.59 -1.53
C LEU A 132 -9.55 -0.24 -1.28
N LEU A 133 -9.70 0.31 -0.07
CA LEU A 133 -9.05 1.58 0.29
C LEU A 133 -7.52 1.49 0.24
N TRP A 134 -6.95 0.36 0.66
CA TRP A 134 -5.52 0.11 0.54
C TRP A 134 -5.07 0.04 -0.92
N CYS A 135 -5.82 -0.65 -1.79
CA CYS A 135 -5.53 -0.72 -3.23
C CYS A 135 -5.58 0.66 -3.89
N LEU A 136 -6.58 1.49 -3.55
CA LEU A 136 -6.67 2.86 -4.05
C LEU A 136 -5.48 3.71 -3.57
N GLU A 137 -5.02 3.50 -2.33
CA GLU A 137 -3.84 4.20 -1.81
C GLU A 137 -2.55 3.76 -2.52
N LYS A 138 -2.40 2.47 -2.82
CA LYS A 138 -1.28 1.96 -3.63
C LYS A 138 -1.27 2.54 -5.05
N PHE A 139 -2.44 2.65 -5.65
CA PHE A 139 -2.59 3.30 -6.94
C PHE A 139 -2.17 4.78 -6.88
N ARG A 140 -2.50 5.51 -5.81
CA ARG A 140 -2.05 6.90 -5.59
C ARG A 140 -0.54 7.03 -5.43
N GLN A 141 0.09 6.06 -4.76
CA GLN A 141 1.56 5.99 -4.65
C GLN A 141 2.23 5.68 -5.98
N GLY A 142 1.44 5.32 -6.98
CA GLY A 142 1.89 5.08 -8.32
C GLY A 142 2.35 3.66 -8.58
N GLU A 143 2.02 2.71 -7.71
CA GLU A 143 2.23 1.28 -7.97
C GLU A 143 1.20 0.75 -8.98
N ASP A 144 1.58 -0.26 -9.76
CA ASP A 144 0.67 -0.88 -10.74
C ASP A 144 -0.25 -1.92 -10.06
N PRO A 145 -1.58 -1.89 -10.33
CA PRO A 145 -2.56 -2.80 -9.72
C PRO A 145 -2.18 -4.28 -9.77
N LYS A 146 -1.61 -4.72 -10.91
CA LYS A 146 -1.21 -6.10 -11.16
C LYS A 146 -0.14 -6.61 -10.20
N VAL A 147 0.68 -5.71 -9.66
CA VAL A 147 1.82 -6.08 -8.80
C VAL A 147 1.35 -6.37 -7.37
N TYR A 148 0.34 -5.65 -6.88
CA TYR A 148 -0.07 -5.73 -5.48
C TYR A 148 -1.45 -6.36 -5.26
N ALA A 149 -2.25 -6.55 -6.31
CA ALA A 149 -3.51 -7.27 -6.21
C ALA A 149 -3.27 -8.70 -5.73
N ARG A 150 -3.97 -9.10 -4.67
CA ARG A 150 -3.84 -10.43 -4.06
C ARG A 150 -5.21 -11.08 -3.97
N GLU A 151 -5.33 -12.27 -4.54
CA GLU A 151 -6.51 -13.09 -4.33
C GLU A 151 -6.73 -13.41 -2.83
N PRO A 152 -7.98 -13.70 -2.43
CA PRO A 152 -8.24 -14.11 -1.06
C PRO A 152 -7.54 -15.45 -0.80
N PRO A 153 -6.81 -15.60 0.32
CA PRO A 153 -6.15 -16.86 0.61
C PRO A 153 -7.20 -17.98 0.70
N PRO A 154 -6.93 -19.16 0.13
CA PRO A 154 -7.89 -20.25 0.13
C PRO A 154 -8.24 -20.64 1.57
N LYS A 155 -9.51 -20.98 1.79
CA LYS A 155 -9.97 -21.40 3.11
C LYS A 155 -9.21 -22.66 3.54
N LYS A 156 -8.57 -22.60 4.70
CA LYS A 156 -7.83 -23.75 5.26
C LYS A 156 -8.79 -24.95 5.42
N LYS A 157 -8.47 -26.07 4.77
CA LYS A 157 -9.20 -27.34 4.88
C LYS A 157 -9.02 -27.99 6.26
N HIS A 158 -7.80 -27.89 6.80
CA HIS A 158 -7.43 -28.44 8.10
C HIS A 158 -6.97 -27.30 9.01
N ARG A 159 -7.54 -27.20 10.22
CA ARG A 159 -7.15 -26.20 11.23
C ARG A 159 -6.19 -26.86 12.22
N GLY A 160 -4.89 -26.89 11.90
CA GLY A 160 -3.83 -27.32 12.84
C GLY A 160 -4.02 -28.73 13.43
N TRP A 161 -3.34 -28.97 14.56
CA TRP A 161 -3.31 -30.26 15.28
C TRP A 161 -4.45 -30.47 16.29
N GLY A 162 -5.50 -29.65 16.23
CA GLY A 162 -6.66 -29.82 17.11
C GLY A 162 -7.59 -30.96 16.65
N PRO A 163 -8.47 -31.47 17.54
CA PRO A 163 -9.50 -32.43 17.14
C PRO A 163 -10.29 -31.89 15.95
N PRO A 164 -10.59 -32.72 14.94
CA PRO A 164 -11.34 -32.28 13.77
C PRO A 164 -12.68 -31.69 14.21
N ALA A 165 -13.10 -30.61 13.56
CA ALA A 165 -14.44 -30.05 13.79
C ALA A 165 -15.47 -31.19 13.62
N PRO A 166 -16.39 -31.37 14.58
CA PRO A 166 -17.36 -32.45 14.50
C PRO A 166 -18.15 -32.29 13.20
N LYS A 167 -18.08 -33.31 12.34
CA LYS A 167 -18.94 -33.38 11.15
C LYS A 167 -20.37 -33.40 11.67
N LYS A 168 -21.18 -32.39 11.32
CA LYS A 168 -22.63 -32.47 11.54
C LYS A 168 -23.09 -33.73 10.83
N LYS A 169 -23.57 -34.73 11.58
CA LYS A 169 -24.22 -35.90 10.98
C LYS A 169 -25.42 -35.36 10.19
N PRO A 170 -25.58 -35.68 8.89
CA PRO A 170 -26.91 -35.63 8.32
C PRO A 170 -27.77 -36.62 9.13
N ASP A 171 -29.08 -36.39 9.20
CA ASP A 171 -30.10 -37.26 9.81
C ASP A 171 -30.57 -36.85 11.21
N GLN A 172 -31.53 -35.89 11.24
CA GLN A 172 -32.78 -36.02 12.03
C GLN A 172 -33.97 -35.27 11.38
N ALA A 173 -34.01 -35.07 10.05
CA ALA A 173 -35.08 -34.31 9.38
C ALA A 173 -36.21 -35.18 8.77
N ALA A 174 -36.27 -36.48 9.05
CA ALA A 174 -37.22 -37.39 8.39
C ALA A 174 -37.84 -38.44 9.34
N LYS A 175 -38.31 -38.04 10.52
CA LYS A 175 -39.24 -38.83 11.33
C LYS A 175 -40.34 -37.94 11.89
N GLY A 176 -41.29 -37.65 11.02
CA GLY A 176 -42.57 -37.00 11.32
C GLY A 176 -43.57 -37.45 10.27
N VAL A 177 -44.08 -38.67 10.43
CA VAL A 177 -45.29 -39.21 9.82
C VAL A 177 -46.28 -39.42 10.96
#